data_AF-A0A533Q8L4-F1
#
_entry.id   AF-A0A533Q8L4-F1
#
_cell.length_a   1.000
_cell.length_b   1.000
_cell.length_c   1.000
_cell.angle_alpha   90.00
_cell.angle_beta   90.00
_cell.angle_gamma   90.00
#
_symmetry.space_group_name_H-M   'P 1'
#
loop_
_entity.id
_entity.type
_entity.pdbx_description
1 polymer ?
#
loop_
_entity_poly.entity_id
_entity_poly.type
_entity_poly.pdbx_seq_one_letter_code
_entity_poly.pdbx_strand_id
1 'polypeptide(L)' 'MESNETKSTFETLEVWKEARELREEIPKLTKKLPVNERFRLSDQMIRASRSVTANIAEGYGRYHFQENIQYCRQARE' A
#
# COMPACT_ATOMS: atom_id res chain seq x y z
N MET A 1 19.74 -30.62 -0.04
CA MET A 1 18.47 -29.93 0.20
C MET A 1 18.79 -28.45 0.11
N GLU A 2 18.54 -27.88 -1.05
CA GLU A 2 18.77 -26.45 -1.30
C GLU A 2 17.68 -25.71 -0.52
N SER A 3 18.09 -25.07 0.57
CA SER A 3 17.24 -24.18 1.35
C SER A 3 16.74 -23.11 0.39
N ASN A 4 15.44 -23.15 0.07
CA ASN A 4 14.73 -22.10 -0.66
C ASN A 4 14.84 -20.81 0.19
N GLU A 5 15.94 -20.08 0.04
CA GLU A 5 16.05 -18.71 0.54
C GLU A 5 15.03 -17.89 -0.26
N THR A 6 13.87 -17.70 0.34
CA THR A 6 12.89 -16.75 -0.18
C THR A 6 13.55 -15.38 -0.05
N LYS A 7 14.00 -14.84 -1.19
CA LYS A 7 14.63 -13.52 -1.27
C LYS A 7 13.71 -12.51 -0.56
N SER A 8 14.19 -11.88 0.52
CA SER A 8 13.41 -10.92 1.29
C SER A 8 13.12 -9.69 0.44
N THR A 9 11.90 -9.57 -0.07
CA THR A 9 11.40 -8.39 -0.80
C THR A 9 10.35 -7.67 0.04
N PHE A 10 9.98 -6.45 -0.32
CA PHE A 10 8.90 -5.73 0.37
C PHE A 10 7.56 -6.50 0.32
N GLU A 11 7.40 -7.38 -0.67
CA GLU A 11 6.19 -8.18 -0.90
C GLU A 11 6.05 -9.32 0.13
N THR A 12 7.15 -9.69 0.82
CA THR A 12 7.10 -10.68 1.89
C THR A 12 6.60 -10.09 3.22
N LEU A 13 6.61 -8.76 3.37
CA LEU A 13 6.15 -8.07 4.58
C LEU A 13 4.64 -8.28 4.79
N GLU A 14 4.24 -8.66 6.01
CA GLU A 14 2.81 -8.80 6.34
C GLU A 14 2.05 -7.49 6.16
N VAL A 15 2.60 -6.37 6.62
CA VAL A 15 1.97 -5.05 6.45
C VAL A 15 1.74 -4.69 4.99
N TRP A 16 2.59 -5.14 4.07
CA TRP A 16 2.40 -4.90 2.64
C TRP A 16 1.27 -5.77 2.07
N LYS A 17 1.17 -7.03 2.51
CA LYS A 17 0.09 -7.95 2.10
C LYS A 17 -1.27 -7.42 2.54
N GLU A 18 -1.39 -7.02 3.80
CA GLU A 18 -2.61 -6.41 4.35
C GLU A 18 -2.97 -5.11 3.60
N ALA A 19 -1.99 -4.24 3.35
CA ALA A 19 -2.22 -3.01 2.58
C ALA A 19 -2.64 -3.28 1.14
N ARG A 20 -2.12 -4.35 0.52
CA ARG A 20 -2.50 -4.78 -0.83
C ARG A 20 -3.95 -5.29 -0.87
N GLU A 21 -4.35 -6.11 0.10
CA GLU A 21 -5.74 -6.58 0.21
C GLU A 21 -6.70 -5.39 0.36
N LEU A 22 -6.39 -4.45 1.25
CA LEU A 22 -7.17 -3.22 1.39
C LEU A 22 -7.27 -2.43 0.08
N ARG A 23 -6.15 -2.26 -0.64
CA ARG A 23 -6.10 -1.59 -1.95
C ARG A 23 -7.00 -2.29 -2.97
N GLU A 24 -7.12 -3.61 -2.95
CA GLU A 24 -7.98 -4.38 -3.87
C GLU A 24 -9.48 -4.25 -3.52
N GLU A 25 -9.81 -4.02 -2.24
CA GLU A 25 -11.19 -3.79 -1.78
C GLU A 25 -11.71 -2.36 -2.05
N ILE A 26 -10.85 -1.35 -1.97
CA ILE A 26 -11.23 0.07 -2.13
C ILE A 26 -12.00 0.33 -3.46
N PRO A 27 -11.54 -0.12 -4.65
CA PRO A 27 -12.28 0.04 -5.90
C PRO A 27 -13.65 -0.65 -5.91
N LYS A 28 -13.87 -1.68 -5.07
CA LYS A 28 -15.16 -2.35 -4.92
C LYS A 28 -16.10 -1.52 -4.05
N LEU A 29 -15.58 -0.88 -3.00
CA LEU A 29 -16.32 0.02 -2.12
C LEU A 29 -16.74 1.30 -2.84
N THR A 30 -15.86 1.90 -3.64
CA THR A 30 -16.13 3.16 -4.35
C THR A 30 -17.27 3.05 -5.36
N LYS A 31 -17.53 1.84 -5.88
CA LYS A 31 -18.70 1.58 -6.75
C LYS A 31 -20.05 1.81 -6.06
N LYS A 32 -20.10 1.73 -4.72
CA LYS A 32 -21.29 1.91 -3.88
C LYS A 32 -21.55 3.38 -3.50
N LEU A 33 -20.66 4.30 -3.85
CA LEU A 33 -20.82 5.72 -3.54
C LEU A 33 -22.01 6.34 -4.30
N PRO A 34 -22.73 7.30 -3.70
CA PRO A 34 -23.73 8.11 -4.38
C PRO A 34 -23.17 8.77 -5.65
N VAL A 35 -24.01 8.89 -6.69
CA VAL A 35 -23.59 9.36 -8.03
C VAL A 35 -22.92 10.75 -7.99
N ASN A 36 -23.40 11.63 -7.12
CA ASN A 36 -22.88 12.99 -6.92
C ASN A 36 -21.47 13.03 -6.30
N GLU A 37 -21.12 12.04 -5.48
CA GLU A 37 -19.82 11.94 -4.80
C GLU A 37 -18.83 11.05 -5.56
N ARG A 38 -19.35 10.19 -6.45
CA ARG A 38 -18.63 9.07 -7.06
C ARG A 38 -17.32 9.50 -7.71
N PHE A 39 -17.31 10.53 -8.54
CA PHE A 39 -16.08 10.89 -9.27
C PHE A 39 -14.98 11.44 -8.36
N ARG A 40 -15.32 12.33 -7.42
CA ARG A 40 -14.34 13.01 -6.56
C ARG A 40 -13.83 12.07 -5.47
N LEU A 41 -14.74 11.41 -4.75
CA LEU A 41 -14.34 10.53 -3.64
C LEU A 41 -13.75 9.22 -4.13
N SER A 42 -14.24 8.63 -5.23
CA SER A 42 -13.66 7.36 -5.71
C SER A 42 -12.20 7.52 -6.13
N ASP A 43 -11.87 8.58 -6.85
CA ASP A 43 -10.48 8.84 -7.28
C ASP A 43 -9.56 9.06 -6.06
N GLN A 44 -10.00 9.89 -5.11
CA GLN A 44 -9.23 10.16 -3.90
C GLN A 44 -8.99 8.90 -3.08
N MET A 45 -10.02 8.07 -2.86
CA MET A 45 -9.89 6.81 -2.13
C MET A 45 -8.96 5.83 -2.83
N ILE A 46 -9.11 5.65 -4.14
CA ILE A 46 -8.27 4.73 -4.92
C ILE A 46 -6.81 5.18 -4.88
N ARG A 47 -6.54 6.47 -5.08
CA ARG A 47 -5.17 7.01 -5.06
C ARG A 47 -4.55 6.90 -3.67
N ALA A 48 -5.29 7.23 -2.61
CA ALA A 48 -4.84 7.07 -1.23
C ALA A 48 -4.44 5.62 -0.93
N SER A 49 -5.31 4.65 -1.28
CA SER A 49 -5.02 3.22 -1.04
C SER A 49 -3.75 2.72 -1.77
N ARG A 50 -3.49 3.22 -2.98
CA ARG A 50 -2.28 2.85 -3.74
C ARG A 50 -1.01 3.46 -3.14
N SER A 51 -1.12 4.68 -2.60
CA SER A 51 -0.01 5.40 -1.94
C SER A 51 0.58 4.59 -0.79
N VAL A 52 -0.27 3.93 0.02
CA VAL A 52 0.17 3.09 1.15
C VAL A 52 1.16 2.01 0.69
N THR A 53 0.77 1.20 -0.30
CA THR A 53 1.63 0.11 -0.81
C THR A 53 2.89 0.65 -1.50
N ALA A 54 2.82 1.83 -2.13
CA ALA A 54 3.96 2.46 -2.79
C ALA A 54 4.99 2.98 -1.77
N ASN A 55 4.53 3.65 -0.71
CA ASN A 55 5.39 4.15 0.36
C ASN A 55 6.08 3.00 1.10
N ILE A 56 5.38 1.88 1.38
CA ILE A 56 6.01 0.70 1.99
C ILE A 56 7.11 0.13 1.08
N ALA A 57 6.85 0.02 -0.23
CA ALA A 57 7.83 -0.50 -1.18
C ALA A 57 9.05 0.43 -1.32
N GLU A 58 8.82 1.74 -1.39
CA GLU A 58 9.90 2.74 -1.50
C GLU A 58 10.74 2.79 -0.22
N GLY A 59 10.10 2.79 0.95
CA GLY A 59 10.77 2.74 2.25
C GLY A 59 11.61 1.47 2.45
N TYR A 60 11.13 0.32 1.98
CA TYR A 60 11.88 -0.94 2.03
C TYR A 60 13.11 -0.93 1.12
N GLY A 61 13.01 -0.32 -0.07
CA GLY A 61 14.13 -0.20 -1.01
C GLY A 61 15.23 0.77 -0.55
N ARG A 62 14.94 1.60 0.46
CA ARG A 62 15.91 2.51 1.07
C ARG A 62 16.64 1.76 2.18
N TYR A 63 17.90 1.40 1.95
CA TYR A 63 18.75 0.65 2.89
C TYR A 63 19.11 1.41 4.20
N HIS A 64 18.45 2.55 4.48
CA HIS A 64 18.64 3.38 5.66
C HIS A 64 17.37 3.45 6.51
N PHE A 65 17.49 3.09 7.79
CA PHE A 65 16.39 3.05 8.76
C PHE A 65 15.62 4.37 8.89
N GLN A 66 16.30 5.52 8.82
CA GLN A 66 15.66 6.82 8.97
C GLN A 66 14.72 7.15 7.80
N GLU A 67 15.13 6.83 6.58
CA GLU A 67 14.29 7.03 5.39
C GLU A 67 13.09 6.08 5.43
N ASN A 68 13.28 4.82 5.79
CA ASN A 68 12.18 3.86 5.90
C ASN A 68 11.10 4.34 6.89
N ILE A 69 11.50 4.88 8.06
CA ILE A 69 10.55 5.46 9.03
C ILE A 69 9.74 6.61 8.43
N GLN A 70 10.36 7.46 7.61
CA GLN A 70 9.66 8.57 6.95
C GLN A 70 8.58 8.07 5.99
N TYR A 71 8.90 7.07 5.16
CA TYR A 71 7.91 6.47 4.25
C TYR A 71 6.80 5.72 5.00
N CYS A 72 7.12 5.05 6.11
CA CYS A 72 6.11 4.46 6.98
C CYS A 72 5.17 5.51 7.58
N ARG A 73 5.66 6.71 7.90
CA ARG A 73 4.81 7.82 8.35
C ARG A 73 3.90 8.32 7.24
N GLN A 74 4.41 8.46 6.02
CA GLN A 74 3.61 8.85 4.85
C GLN A 74 2.56 7.81 4.46
N ALA A 75 2.83 6.52 4.69
CA ALA A 75 1.87 5.45 4.46
C ALA A 75 0.71 5.46 5.48
N ARG A 76 0.89 6.10 6.63
CA ARG A 76 -0.09 6.17 7.73
C ARG A 76 -1.04 7.36 7.60
N GLU A 77 -0.62 8.44 6.93
CA GLU A 77 -1.42 9.66 6.71
C GLU A 77 -2.43 9.49 5.57
#